data_AF-A0A482W9P6-F1
#
_entry.id   AF-A0A482W9P6-F1
#
_cell.length_a   1.000
_cell.length_b   1.000
_cell.length_c   1.000
_cell.angle_alpha   90.00
_cell.angle_beta   90.00
_cell.angle_gamma   90.00
#
_symmetry.space_group_name_H-M   'P 1'
#
loop_
_entity.id
_entity.type
_entity.pdbx_description
1 polymer ?
#
loop_
_entity_poly.entity_id
_entity_poly.type
_entity_poly.pdbx_seq_one_letter_code
_entity_poly.pdbx_strand_id
1 'polypeptide(L)' 'SNTLTTSIYMGNWYEYDTKSKKVLLILMERSKVPMKVTAGKLLDLSLETFTTVLKRSYSLLAVLKNQ' A
#
# COMPACT_ATOMS: atom_id res chain seq x y z
N SER A 1 4.40 1.06 4.52
CA SER A 1 3.55 0.73 5.68
C SER A 1 4.21 -0.33 6.56
N ASN A 2 5.23 0.05 7.35
CA ASN A 2 5.94 -0.89 8.24
C ASN A 2 5.57 -0.72 9.72
N THR A 3 4.81 0.33 10.06
CA THR A 3 4.46 0.69 11.44
C THR A 3 3.65 -0.39 12.14
N LEU A 4 2.71 -1.04 11.45
CA LEU A 4 1.89 -2.11 12.04
C LEU A 4 2.74 -3.32 12.44
N THR A 5 3.67 -3.75 11.58
CA THR A 5 4.60 -4.85 11.87
C THR A 5 5.51 -4.51 13.05
N THR A 6 6.04 -3.29 13.12
CA THR A 6 6.89 -2.84 14.22
C THR A 6 6.14 -2.80 15.56
N SER A 7 4.91 -2.27 15.58
CA SER A 7 4.09 -2.25 16.81
C SER A 7 3.73 -3.66 17.30
N ILE A 8 3.45 -4.58 16.37
CA ILE A 8 3.20 -5.99 16.71
C ILE A 8 4.48 -6.66 17.25
N TYR A 9 5.62 -6.39 16.63
CA TYR A 9 6.91 -6.95 17.03
C TYR A 9 7.37 -6.44 18.41
N MET A 10 7.02 -5.21 18.77
CA MET A 10 7.24 -4.62 20.09
C MET A 10 6.28 -5.16 21.17
N GLY A 11 5.19 -5.84 20.80
CA GLY A 11 4.34 -6.54 21.76
C GLY A 11 4.96 -7.87 22.24
N ASN A 12 4.50 -8.42 23.37
CA ASN A 12 4.91 -9.75 23.87
C ASN A 12 4.31 -10.90 23.01
N TRP A 13 4.43 -10.82 21.69
CA TRP A 13 3.88 -11.81 20.76
C TRP A 13 4.47 -13.21 20.93
N TYR A 14 5.63 -13.29 21.59
CA TYR A 14 6.34 -14.51 21.92
C TYR A 14 5.70 -15.32 23.06
N GLU A 15 4.94 -14.66 23.95
CA GLU A 15 4.24 -15.28 25.09
C GLU A 15 2.82 -15.76 24.73
N TYR A 16 2.32 -15.43 23.54
CA TYR A 16 1.01 -15.90 23.11
C TYR A 16 1.01 -17.38 22.72
N ASP A 17 -0.18 -17.98 22.82
CA ASP A 17 -0.47 -19.32 22.35
C ASP A 17 -0.04 -19.55 20.89
N THR A 18 0.33 -20.79 20.57
CA THR A 18 0.83 -21.19 19.26
C THR A 18 -0.14 -20.83 18.12
N LYS A 19 -1.47 -20.85 18.36
CA LYS A 19 -2.46 -20.39 17.38
C LYS A 19 -2.36 -18.89 17.14
N SER A 20 -2.33 -18.09 18.20
CA SER A 20 -2.25 -16.63 18.11
C SER A 20 -0.95 -16.18 17.44
N LYS A 21 0.17 -16.85 17.73
CA LYS A 21 1.47 -16.61 17.09
C LYS A 21 1.43 -16.83 15.57
N LYS A 22 0.78 -17.91 15.11
CA LYS A 22 0.57 -18.18 13.67
C LYS A 22 -0.29 -17.11 13.01
N VAL A 23 -1.37 -16.68 13.66
CA VAL A 23 -2.26 -15.64 13.14
C VAL A 23 -1.52 -14.30 13.02
N LEU A 24 -0.73 -13.93 14.04
CA LEU A 24 0.12 -12.73 14.03
C LEU A 24 1.17 -12.75 12.90
N LEU A 25 1.79 -13.90 12.64
CA LEU A 25 2.73 -14.10 11.54
C LEU A 25 2.06 -13.92 10.17
N ILE A 26 0.88 -14.51 9.98
CA ILE A 26 0.10 -14.34 8.74
C ILE A 26 -0.32 -12.88 8.57
N LEU A 27 -0.73 -12.21 9.64
CA LEU A 27 -1.13 -10.80 9.62
C LEU A 27 0.06 -9.88 9.28
N MET A 28 1.23 -10.13 9.88
CA MET A 28 2.46 -9.39 9.57
C MET A 28 2.86 -9.58 8.10
N GLU A 29 2.78 -10.80 7.57
CA GLU A 29 3.13 -11.07 6.18
C GLU A 29 2.12 -10.48 5.20
N ARG A 30 0.83 -10.50 5.55
CA ARG A 30 -0.23 -9.81 4.81
C ARG A 30 -0.08 -8.30 4.85
N SER A 31 0.42 -7.74 5.96
CA SER A 31 0.65 -6.29 6.11
C SER A 31 1.93 -5.81 5.40
N LYS A 32 2.90 -6.70 5.16
CA LYS A 32 4.07 -6.41 4.31
C LYS A 32 3.69 -6.34 2.84
N VAL A 33 2.64 -7.04 2.43
CA VAL A 33 2.01 -6.78 1.14
C VAL A 33 1.30 -5.43 1.29
N PRO A 34 1.85 -4.33 0.73
CA PRO A 34 1.11 -3.09 0.73
C PRO A 34 -0.26 -3.40 0.16
N MET A 35 -1.31 -2.87 0.78
CA MET A 35 -2.66 -2.84 0.22
C MET A 35 -2.59 -2.05 -1.08
N LYS A 36 -2.00 -2.65 -2.11
CA LYS A 36 -1.93 -2.21 -3.48
C LYS A 36 -3.31 -2.52 -3.98
N VAL A 37 -4.17 -1.52 -3.83
CA VAL A 37 -5.45 -1.51 -4.49
C VAL A 37 -5.10 -1.40 -5.97
N THR A 38 -4.88 -2.53 -6.63
CA THR A 38 -4.54 -2.52 -8.04
C THR A 38 -5.85 -2.31 -8.79
N ALA A 39 -6.08 -1.12 -9.34
CA ALA A 39 -7.23 -0.86 -10.19
C ALA A 39 -7.14 -1.77 -11.41
N GLY A 40 -8.04 -2.76 -11.48
CA GLY A 40 -8.13 -3.70 -12.60
C GLY A 40 -6.87 -4.53 -12.87
N LYS A 41 -6.01 -4.79 -11.87
CA LYS A 41 -4.70 -5.46 -12.04
C LYS A 41 -3.69 -4.73 -12.95
N LEU A 42 -4.02 -3.55 -13.47
CA LEU A 42 -3.22 -2.81 -14.45
C LEU A 42 -2.45 -1.64 -13.84
N LEU A 43 -2.99 -1.03 -12.77
CA LEU A 43 -2.40 0.15 -12.15
C LEU A 43 -2.41 0.00 -10.63
N ASP A 44 -1.24 0.05 -10.02
CA ASP A 44 -1.12 0.24 -8.58
C ASP A 44 -1.68 1.64 -8.25
N LEU A 45 -2.81 1.70 -7.54
CA LEU A 45 -3.37 2.96 -7.03
C LEU A 45 -2.46 3.48 -5.91
N SER A 46 -1.39 4.17 -6.29
CA SER A 46 -0.60 5.00 -5.42
C SER A 46 -0.90 6.47 -5.70
N LEU A 47 -0.68 7.34 -4.70
CA LEU A 47 -0.78 8.79 -4.85
C LEU A 47 0.10 9.31 -5.99
N GLU A 48 1.24 8.65 -6.21
CA GLU A 48 2.20 8.91 -7.28
C GLU A 48 1.62 8.62 -8.67
N THR A 49 0.97 7.46 -8.85
CA THR A 49 0.29 7.13 -10.11
C THR A 49 -0.84 8.13 -10.38
N PHE A 50 -1.62 8.48 -9.35
CA PHE A 50 -2.71 9.46 -9.47
C PHE A 50 -2.20 10.85 -9.89
N THR A 51 -1.15 11.36 -9.24
CA THR A 51 -0.55 12.65 -9.60
C THR A 51 0.09 12.62 -10.98
N THR A 52 0.66 11.49 -11.40
CA THR A 52 1.21 11.31 -12.75
C THR A 52 0.11 11.38 -13.82
N VAL A 53 -1.02 10.70 -13.61
CA VAL A 53 -2.18 10.78 -14.51
C VAL A 53 -2.68 12.22 -14.59
N LEU A 54 -2.85 12.89 -13.45
CA LEU A 54 -3.34 14.26 -13.39
C LEU A 54 -2.40 15.25 -14.13
N LYS A 55 -1.08 15.11 -13.95
CA LYS A 55 -0.08 15.89 -14.68
C LYS A 55 -0.18 15.68 -16.20
N ARG A 56 -0.33 14.43 -16.65
CA ARG A 56 -0.49 14.12 -18.08
C ARG A 56 -1.76 14.73 -18.66
N SER A 57 -2.87 14.63 -17.95
CA SER A 57 -4.13 15.28 -18.34
C SER A 57 -3.97 16.80 -18.44
N TYR A 58 -3.29 17.41 -17.47
CA TYR A 58 -3.02 18.84 -17.48
C TYR A 58 -2.09 19.26 -18.62
N SER A 59 -1.01 18.51 -18.88
CA SER A 59 -0.13 18.75 -20.04
C SER A 59 -0.88 18.67 -21.37
N LEU A 60 -1.75 17.67 -21.54
CA LEU A 60 -2.60 17.55 -22.74
C LEU A 60 -3.51 18.76 -22.90
N LEU A 61 -4.19 19.18 -21.82
CA LEU A 61 -5.03 20.38 -21.83
C LEU A 61 -4.22 21.65 -22.11
N ALA A 62 -3.02 21.78 -21.55
CA ALA A 62 -2.16 22.93 -21.77
C ALA A 62 -1.67 23.02 -23.22
N VAL A 63 -1.32 21.89 -23.85
CA VAL A 63 -0.96 21.84 -25.27
C VAL A 63 -2.16 22.23 -26.14
N LEU A 64 -3.35 21.70 -25.87
CA LEU A 64 -4.57 22.05 -26.60
C LEU A 64 -4.97 23.53 -26.41
N LYS A 65 -4.71 24.11 -25.24
CA LYS A 65 -4.99 25.52 -24.94
C LYS A 65 -3.93 26.48 -25.52
N ASN A 66 -2.75 25.98 -25.85
CA ASN A 66 -1.65 26.74 -26.44
C ASN A 66 -1.52 26.50 -27.96
N GLN A 67 -2.54 25.89 -28.58
CA GLN A 67 -2.87 26.02 -29.99
C GLN A 67 -3.84 27.20 -30.19
#